data_AF-A0A524QHN8-F1
#
_entry.id   AF-A0A524QHN8-F1
#
_cell.length_a   1.000
_cell.length_b   1.000
_cell.length_c   1.000
_cell.angle_alpha   90.00
_cell.angle_beta   90.00
_cell.angle_gamma   90.00
#
_symmetry.space_group_name_H-M   'P 1'
#
loop_
_entity.id
_entity.type
_entity.pdbx_description
1 polymer ?
#
loop_
_entity_poly.entity_id
_entity_poly.type
_entity_poly.pdbx_seq_one_letter_code
_entity_poly.pdbx_strand_id
1 'polypeptide(L)'
;TGQLIYTPSYYYIGHFSKFIRPNAKRVSTASSRSQLLSVSFKNEDGKMVTVVMNPGDSPIAYNFIVDFSEAKINILPHAIQTLVY
;
A
#
# COMPACT_ATOMS: atom_id res chain seq x y z
N THR A 1 15.36 -22.29 23.07
CA THR A 1 14.95 -22.56 21.67
C THR A 1 14.91 -21.22 20.96
N GLY A 2 15.75 -20.97 19.95
CA GLY A 2 15.80 -19.67 19.23
C GLY A 2 14.61 -19.45 18.31
N GLN A 3 13.39 -19.68 18.79
CA GLN A 3 12.18 -19.70 17.98
C GLN A 3 11.64 -18.27 17.82
N LEU A 4 11.38 -17.90 16.56
CA LEU A 4 10.83 -16.60 16.19
C LEU A 4 9.43 -16.77 15.62
N ILE A 5 8.48 -15.98 16.12
CA ILE A 5 7.09 -15.98 15.67
C ILE A 5 6.76 -14.60 15.11
N TYR A 6 6.40 -14.55 13.83
CA TYR A 6 5.95 -13.31 13.19
C TYR A 6 4.45 -13.17 13.34
N THR A 7 4.02 -12.08 13.99
CA THR A 7 2.61 -11.70 14.07
C THR A 7 2.22 -10.85 12.85
N PRO A 8 0.92 -10.67 12.56
CA PRO A 8 0.46 -9.80 11.47
C PRO A 8 1.09 -8.40 11.52
N SER A 9 1.28 -7.83 12.71
CA SER A 9 1.90 -6.51 12.90
C SER A 9 3.29 -6.39 12.27
N TYR A 10 4.09 -7.47 12.28
CA TYR A 10 5.40 -7.47 11.62
C TYR A 10 5.28 -7.21 10.12
N TYR A 11 4.31 -7.86 9.46
CA TYR A 11 4.06 -7.68 8.04
C TYR A 11 3.44 -6.32 7.75
N TYR A 12 2.48 -5.86 8.55
CA TYR A 12 1.84 -4.55 8.41
C TYR A 12 2.87 -3.42 8.48
N ILE A 13 3.73 -3.41 9.50
CA ILE A 13 4.80 -2.41 9.61
C ILE A 13 5.80 -2.58 8.44
N GLY A 14 6.04 -3.81 8.00
CA GLY A 14 6.87 -4.11 6.83
C GLY A 14 6.37 -3.46 5.53
N HIS A 15 5.05 -3.42 5.30
CA HIS A 15 4.44 -2.79 4.12
C HIS A 15 4.71 -1.28 4.01
N PHE A 16 5.05 -0.63 5.13
CA PHE A 16 5.50 0.76 5.17
C PHE A 16 7.01 0.84 5.18
N SER A 17 7.64 0.33 6.25
CA SER A 17 9.08 0.54 6.53
C SER A 17 10.05 -0.06 5.51
N LYS A 18 9.66 -1.09 4.75
CA LYS A 18 10.51 -1.67 3.71
C LYS A 18 10.64 -0.75 2.49
N PHE A 19 9.65 0.10 2.23
CA PHE A 19 9.50 0.84 0.97
C PHE A 19 9.51 2.36 1.16
N ILE A 20 8.99 2.85 2.28
CA ILE A 20 8.97 4.27 2.64
C ILE A 20 10.23 4.58 3.44
N ARG A 21 11.06 5.47 2.92
CA ARG A 21 12.34 5.84 3.53
C ARG A 21 12.18 7.03 4.48
N PRO A 22 13.12 7.23 5.42
CA PRO A 22 13.19 8.48 6.16
C PRO A 22 13.10 9.68 5.20
N ASN A 23 12.48 10.77 5.67
CA ASN A 23 12.22 12.00 4.90
C ASN A 23 11.25 11.87 3.71
N ALA A 24 10.66 10.70 3.48
CA ALA A 24 9.60 10.57 2.48
C ALA A 24 8.43 11.52 2.80
N LYS A 25 7.93 12.19 1.77
CA LYS A 25 6.83 13.15 1.89
C LYS A 25 5.51 12.47 1.58
N ARG A 26 4.55 12.53 2.49
CA ARG A 26 3.18 12.11 2.20
C ARG A 26 2.58 13.03 1.15
N VAL A 27 1.98 12.46 0.12
CA VAL A 27 1.29 13.20 -0.95
C VAL A 27 -0.21 12.87 -0.94
N SER A 28 -1.00 13.69 -1.62
CA SER A 28 -2.45 13.46 -1.73
C SER A 28 -2.74 12.11 -2.38
N THR A 29 -3.78 11.42 -1.93
CA THR A 29 -4.25 10.15 -2.48
C THR A 29 -5.78 10.16 -2.41
N ALA A 30 -6.42 9.85 -3.53
CA ALA A 30 -7.87 9.79 -3.63
C ALA A 30 -8.30 8.38 -4.00
N SER A 31 -9.28 7.84 -3.27
CA SER A 31 -9.94 6.58 -3.61
C SER A 31 -11.40 6.87 -3.95
N SER A 32 -11.86 6.38 -5.11
CA SER A 32 -13.27 6.41 -5.49
C SER A 32 -14.08 5.30 -4.82
N ARG A 33 -13.42 4.27 -4.29
CA ARG A 33 -14.04 3.20 -3.50
C ARG A 33 -13.82 3.48 -2.02
N SER A 34 -14.88 3.87 -1.32
CA SER A 34 -14.85 4.20 0.12
C SER A 34 -14.36 3.05 1.01
N GLN A 35 -14.46 1.82 0.53
CA GLN A 35 -13.99 0.62 1.23
C GLN A 35 -12.46 0.48 1.26
N LEU A 36 -11.74 1.08 0.29
CA LEU A 36 -10.28 0.99 0.23
C LEU A 36 -9.65 2.11 1.06
N LEU A 37 -8.76 1.73 1.98
CA LEU A 37 -7.87 2.65 2.65
C LEU A 37 -6.60 2.80 1.81
N SER A 38 -6.17 4.03 1.55
CA SER A 38 -4.98 4.27 0.74
C SER A 38 -4.20 5.50 1.18
N VAL A 39 -2.89 5.44 1.00
CA VAL A 39 -1.98 6.55 1.27
C VAL A 39 -0.75 6.44 0.37
N SER A 40 -0.24 7.58 -0.10
CA SER A 40 0.95 7.63 -0.95
C SER A 40 2.05 8.52 -0.38
N PHE A 41 3.29 8.15 -0.69
CA PHE A 41 4.50 8.85 -0.28
C PHE A 41 5.45 8.97 -1.46
N LYS A 42 6.21 10.07 -1.50
CA LYS A 42 7.34 10.27 -2.40
C LYS A 42 8.64 10.19 -1.61
N ASN A 43 9.49 9.23 -1.94
CA ASN A 43 10.84 9.13 -1.39
C ASN A 43 11.76 10.20 -2.00
N GLU A 44 12.91 10.45 -1.36
CA GLU A 44 13.91 11.43 -1.83
C GLU A 44 14.56 11.03 -3.17
N ASP A 45 14.63 9.74 -3.47
CA ASP A 45 15.08 9.21 -4.76
C ASP A 45 14.05 9.42 -5.90
N GLY A 46 12.91 10.03 -5.58
CA GLY A 46 11.84 10.33 -6.51
C GLY A 46 10.82 9.21 -6.66
N LYS A 47 11.09 7.99 -6.15
CA LYS A 47 10.15 6.86 -6.25
C LYS A 47 8.90 7.11 -5.43
N MET A 48 7.79 6.67 -5.97
CA MET A 48 6.50 6.75 -5.32
C MET A 48 6.15 5.41 -4.68
N VAL A 49 5.51 5.49 -3.52
CA VAL A 49 5.01 4.32 -2.80
C VAL A 49 3.57 4.57 -2.43
N THR A 50 2.67 3.72 -2.90
CA THR A 50 1.26 3.73 -2.50
C THR A 50 0.93 2.46 -1.73
N VAL A 51 0.41 2.62 -0.52
CA VAL A 51 -0.08 1.51 0.30
C VAL A 51 -1.61 1.49 0.19
N VAL A 52 -2.17 0.32 -0.13
CA VAL A 52 -3.61 0.10 -0.25
C VAL A 52 -4.00 -1.05 0.67
N MET A 53 -5.07 -0.88 1.44
CA MET A 53 -5.64 -1.91 2.29
C MET A 53 -7.12 -2.10 1.95
N ASN A 54 -7.51 -3.36 1.83
CA ASN A 54 -8.90 -3.80 1.78
C ASN A 54 -9.27 -4.41 3.14
N PRO A 55 -9.96 -3.67 4.03
CA PRO A 55 -10.43 -4.21 5.29
C PRO A 55 -11.66 -5.11 5.15
N GLY A 56 -12.35 -5.09 3.99
CA GLY A 56 -13.61 -5.80 3.78
C GLY A 56 -13.45 -7.29 3.48
N ASP A 57 -14.60 -7.97 3.42
CA ASP A 57 -14.71 -9.43 3.31
C ASP A 57 -14.78 -9.94 1.86
N SER A 58 -14.67 -9.04 0.87
CA SER A 58 -14.76 -9.38 -0.56
C SER A 58 -13.57 -8.82 -1.34
N PRO A 59 -13.10 -9.51 -2.41
CA PRO A 59 -12.05 -9.00 -3.25
C PRO A 59 -12.50 -7.74 -3.99
N ILE A 60 -11.57 -6.81 -4.23
CA ILE A 60 -11.83 -5.56 -4.93
C ILE A 60 -10.87 -5.44 -6.11
N ALA A 61 -11.44 -5.32 -7.31
CA ALA A 61 -10.71 -4.86 -8.49
C ALA A 61 -10.79 -3.33 -8.60
N TYR A 62 -9.64 -2.68 -8.76
CA TYR A 62 -9.53 -1.24 -8.91
C TYR A 62 -8.50 -0.87 -9.99
N ASN A 63 -8.71 0.30 -10.59
CA ASN A 63 -7.74 0.89 -11.50
C ASN A 63 -6.83 1.79 -10.68
N PHE A 64 -5.53 1.51 -10.71
CA PHE A 64 -4.50 2.33 -10.13
C PHE A 64 -4.00 3.32 -11.18
N ILE A 65 -4.23 4.60 -10.97
CA ILE A 65 -3.97 5.66 -11.95
C ILE A 65 -2.95 6.64 -11.37
N VAL A 66 -1.90 6.92 -12.13
CA VAL A 66 -0.88 7.91 -11.82
C VAL A 66 -0.58 8.70 -13.09
N ASP A 67 -0.86 10.00 -13.07
CA ASP A 67 -0.77 10.89 -14.23
C ASP A 67 -1.49 10.30 -15.45
N PHE A 68 -0.75 9.85 -16.47
CA PHE A 68 -1.27 9.28 -17.71
C PHE A 68 -1.18 7.75 -17.77
N SER A 69 -0.75 7.11 -16.67
CA SER A 69 -0.57 5.66 -16.58
C SER A 69 -1.68 5.01 -15.77
N GLU A 70 -2.09 3.81 -16.18
CA GLU A 70 -3.12 3.03 -15.50
C GLU A 70 -2.69 1.55 -15.39
N ALA A 71 -2.96 0.95 -14.24
CA ALA A 71 -2.83 -0.49 -14.02
C ALA A 71 -4.09 -1.06 -13.36
N LYS A 72 -4.58 -2.20 -13.85
CA LYS A 72 -5.68 -2.93 -13.21
C LYS A 72 -5.14 -3.83 -12.11
N ILE A 73 -5.58 -3.60 -10.88
CA ILE A 73 -5.12 -4.32 -9.69
C ILE A 73 -6.30 -5.01 -9.02
N ASN A 74 -6.06 -6.22 -8.53
CA ASN A 74 -7.00 -6.94 -7.68
C ASN A 74 -6.41 -7.11 -6.28
N ILE A 75 -7.19 -6.79 -5.25
CA ILE A 75 -6.82 -6.98 -3.84
C ILE A 75 -7.83 -7.89 -3.15
N LEU A 76 -7.33 -8.91 -2.45
CA LEU A 76 -8.15 -9.88 -1.73
C LEU A 76 -8.81 -9.26 -0.48
N PRO A 77 -9.80 -9.94 0.13
CA PRO A 77 -10.29 -9.59 1.46
C PRO A 77 -9.16 -9.50 2.50
N HIS A 78 -9.28 -8.59 3.46
CA HIS A 78 -8.33 -8.38 4.57
C HIS A 78 -6.85 -8.29 4.15
N ALA A 79 -6.57 -7.81 2.94
CA ALA A 79 -5.24 -7.73 2.38
C ALA A 79 -4.69 -6.31 2.38
N ILE A 80 -3.36 -6.21 2.44
CA ILE A 80 -2.59 -4.98 2.28
C ILE A 80 -1.59 -5.17 1.12
N GLN A 81 -1.48 -4.16 0.26
CA GLN A 81 -0.58 -4.15 -0.89
C GLN A 81 0.25 -2.87 -0.87
N THR A 82 1.50 -2.98 -1.30
CA THR A 82 2.38 -1.81 -1.50
C THR A 82 2.82 -1.78 -2.95
N LEU A 83 2.42 -0.73 -3.67
CA LEU A 83 2.83 -0.49 -5.05
C LEU A 83 4.01 0.49 -5.02
N VAL A 84 5.08 0.16 -5.75
CA VAL A 84 6.29 0.98 -5.89
C VAL A 84 6.51 1.25 -7.37
N TYR A 85 6.69 2.52 -7.74
CA TYR A 85 6.80 2.96 -9.13
C TYR A 85 7.62 4.25 -9.23
#